data_AF-A0A0H5QNR7-F1
#
_entry.id   AF-A0A0H5QNR7-F1
#
_cell.length_a   1.000
_cell.length_b   1.000
_cell.length_c   1.000
_cell.angle_alpha   90.00
_cell.angle_beta   90.00
_cell.angle_gamma   90.00
#
_symmetry.space_group_name_H-M   'P 1'
#
loop_
_entity.id
_entity.type
_entity.pdbx_description
1 polymer ?
#
loop_
_entity_poly.entity_id
_entity_poly.type
_entity_poly.pdbx_seq_one_letter_code
_entity_poly.pdbx_strand_id
1 'polypeptide(L)'
;MPQNRVVKPLEKAKWVEYEPWTSFPRLRSWIRLRWTILTPLHKPLFWGYSSLGEMIVIILSLLLIANSLISAFSSPQSPVHDTGLTAVLPLAVAFGLSARNSIFTFLIGIPFDRALLYHKMAAMLSVTLGIGHGISWIAT
;
A
#
# COMPACT_ATOMS: atom_id res chain seq x y z
N MET A 1 62.38 -5.84 -9.50
CA MET A 1 61.53 -4.88 -10.24
C MET A 1 60.13 -5.47 -10.36
N PRO A 2 59.07 -4.80 -9.89
CA PRO A 2 57.71 -5.32 -10.04
C PRO A 2 57.23 -5.11 -11.48
N GLN A 3 56.72 -6.16 -12.12
CA GLN A 3 56.14 -6.07 -13.45
C GLN A 3 54.83 -5.30 -13.37
N ASN A 4 54.77 -4.13 -14.01
CA ASN A 4 53.54 -3.37 -14.20
C ASN A 4 52.56 -4.20 -15.04
N ARG A 5 51.57 -4.82 -14.39
CA ARG A 5 50.48 -5.53 -15.05
C ARG A 5 49.56 -4.49 -15.66
N VAL A 6 49.68 -4.25 -16.97
CA VAL A 6 48.75 -3.40 -17.73
C VAL A 6 47.37 -4.08 -17.70
N VAL A 7 46.48 -3.60 -16.83
CA VAL A 7 45.09 -4.05 -16.79
C VAL A 7 44.41 -3.49 -18.04
N LYS A 8 44.12 -4.36 -19.02
CA LYS A 8 43.32 -3.97 -20.18
C LYS A 8 41.96 -3.47 -19.67
N PRO A 9 41.48 -2.29 -20.12
CA PRO A 9 40.17 -1.82 -19.72
C PRO A 9 39.15 -2.88 -20.10
N LEU A 10 38.30 -3.26 -19.14
CA LEU A 10 37.23 -4.22 -19.37
C LEU A 10 36.44 -3.76 -20.59
N GLU A 11 36.57 -4.50 -21.69
CA GLU A 11 35.81 -4.28 -22.90
C GLU A 11 34.34 -4.25 -22.47
N LYS A 12 33.71 -3.09 -22.67
CA LYS A 12 32.39 -2.69 -22.14
C LYS A 12 31.57 -3.91 -21.78
N ALA A 13 31.50 -4.24 -20.49
CA ALA A 13 30.73 -5.38 -20.02
C ALA A 13 29.34 -5.26 -20.64
N LYS A 14 29.05 -6.12 -21.62
CA LYS A 14 27.76 -6.12 -22.29
C LYS A 14 26.79 -6.52 -21.20
N TRP A 15 25.96 -5.58 -20.78
CA TRP A 15 24.88 -5.87 -19.85
C TRP A 15 24.07 -7.01 -20.45
N VAL A 16 24.31 -8.22 -19.95
CA VAL A 16 23.39 -9.32 -20.17
C VAL A 16 22.24 -8.98 -19.25
N GLU A 17 21.13 -8.55 -19.84
CA GLU A 17 19.86 -8.46 -19.12
C GLU A 17 19.55 -9.88 -18.64
N TYR A 18 20.02 -10.23 -17.43
CA TYR A 18 19.65 -11.44 -16.74
C TYR A 18 18.25 -11.21 -16.21
N GLU A 19 17.28 -11.34 -17.11
CA GLU A 19 15.86 -11.31 -16.82
C GLU A 19 15.44 -12.79 -16.71
N PRO A 20 15.49 -13.42 -15.52
CA PRO A 20 15.28 -14.87 -15.35
C PRO A 20 13.90 -15.36 -15.84
N TRP A 21 12.95 -14.46 -16.08
CA TRP A 21 11.65 -14.73 -16.68
C TRP A 21 11.64 -14.83 -18.20
N THR A 22 12.75 -14.51 -18.89
CA THR A 22 12.88 -14.71 -20.35
C THR A 22 12.77 -16.17 -20.76
N SER A 23 13.14 -17.10 -19.86
CA SER A 23 13.04 -18.54 -20.05
C SER A 23 11.60 -19.07 -20.04
N PHE A 24 10.62 -18.28 -19.56
CA PHE A 24 9.23 -18.70 -19.39
C PHE A 24 8.26 -17.77 -20.15
N PRO A 25 7.86 -18.10 -21.40
CA PRO A 25 7.06 -17.22 -22.25
C PRO A 25 5.73 -16.79 -21.65
N ARG A 26 5.06 -17.71 -20.93
CA ARG A 26 3.78 -17.43 -20.24
C ARG A 26 3.98 -16.43 -19.10
N LEU A 27 4.99 -16.64 -18.26
CA LEU A 27 5.33 -15.73 -17.17
C LEU A 27 5.68 -14.34 -17.69
N ARG A 28 6.45 -14.26 -18.79
CA ARG A 28 6.79 -13.00 -19.46
C ARG A 28 5.55 -12.26 -19.97
N SER A 29 4.58 -12.97 -20.55
CA SER A 29 3.31 -12.37 -21.01
C SER A 29 2.48 -11.85 -19.85
N TRP A 30 2.35 -12.64 -18.77
CA TRP A 30 1.64 -12.27 -17.55
C TRP A 30 2.24 -11.05 -16.86
N ILE A 31 3.57 -11.01 -16.71
CA ILE A 31 4.28 -9.86 -16.11
C ILE A 31 4.08 -8.61 -16.97
N ARG A 32 4.15 -8.73 -18.31
CA ARG A 32 3.87 -7.60 -19.21
C ARG A 32 2.43 -7.12 -19.08
N LEU A 33 1.45 -8.01 -19.15
CA LEU A 33 0.04 -7.67 -18.99
C LEU A 33 -0.22 -6.97 -17.66
N ARG A 34 0.31 -7.54 -16.55
CA ARG A 34 0.25 -6.94 -15.22
C ARG A 34 0.77 -5.51 -15.25
N TRP A 35 2.00 -5.31 -15.71
CA TRP A 35 2.59 -3.97 -15.71
C TRP A 35 1.82 -3.03 -16.61
N THR A 36 1.38 -3.44 -17.80
CA THR A 36 0.53 -2.61 -18.67
C THR A 36 -0.74 -2.14 -17.96
N ILE A 37 -1.42 -3.03 -17.23
CA ILE A 37 -2.67 -2.71 -16.50
C ILE A 37 -2.39 -1.81 -15.29
N LEU A 38 -1.32 -2.07 -14.53
CA LEU A 38 -1.03 -1.37 -13.27
C LEU A 38 -0.19 -0.10 -13.46
N THR A 39 0.43 0.11 -14.61
CA THR A 39 1.27 1.29 -14.89
C THR A 39 0.54 2.60 -14.54
N PRO A 40 -0.74 2.81 -14.89
CA PRO A 40 -1.45 4.03 -14.51
C PRO A 40 -1.45 4.29 -13.00
N LEU A 41 -1.62 3.26 -12.16
CA LEU A 41 -1.63 3.41 -10.70
C LEU A 41 -0.28 3.89 -10.15
N HIS A 42 0.81 3.47 -10.79
CA HIS A 42 2.17 3.81 -10.41
C HIS A 42 2.63 5.17 -10.96
N LYS A 43 1.85 5.82 -11.83
CA LYS A 43 2.24 7.10 -12.41
C LYS A 43 2.31 8.18 -11.33
N PRO A 44 3.43 8.94 -11.27
CA PRO A 44 3.51 10.07 -10.36
C PRO A 44 2.49 11.15 -10.76
N LEU A 45 1.80 11.66 -9.77
CA LEU A 45 0.90 12.81 -9.80
C LEU A 45 1.53 13.95 -9.02
N PHE A 46 1.04 15.18 -9.26
CA PHE A 46 1.45 16.39 -8.53
C PHE A 46 2.97 16.53 -8.47
N TRP A 47 3.65 16.55 -9.62
CA TRP A 47 5.12 16.66 -9.67
C TRP A 47 5.90 15.59 -8.86
N GLY A 48 5.31 14.43 -8.62
CA GLY A 48 5.96 13.31 -7.91
C GLY A 48 5.62 13.21 -6.42
N TYR A 49 4.76 14.07 -5.88
CA TYR A 49 4.36 13.99 -4.47
C TYR A 49 3.46 12.78 -4.15
N SER A 50 2.68 12.28 -5.13
CA SER A 50 1.80 11.13 -4.93
C SER A 50 1.74 10.25 -6.19
N SER A 51 1.16 9.05 -6.09
CA SER A 51 0.73 8.26 -7.25
C SER A 51 -0.81 8.18 -7.35
N LEU A 52 -1.33 7.77 -8.50
CA LEU A 52 -2.77 7.52 -8.69
C LEU A 52 -3.27 6.45 -7.72
N GLY A 53 -2.49 5.39 -7.53
CA GLY A 53 -2.84 4.33 -6.60
C GLY A 53 -2.87 4.80 -5.14
N GLU A 54 -1.91 5.65 -4.76
CA GLU A 54 -1.86 6.26 -3.44
C GLU A 54 -3.09 7.15 -3.16
N MET A 55 -3.55 7.91 -4.16
CA MET A 55 -4.79 8.69 -4.06
C MET A 55 -6.02 7.80 -3.80
N ILE A 56 -6.11 6.64 -4.44
CA ILE A 56 -7.21 5.69 -4.20
C ILE A 56 -7.21 5.24 -2.73
N VAL A 57 -6.06 4.87 -2.19
CA VAL A 57 -5.96 4.42 -0.79
C VAL A 57 -6.32 5.55 0.17
N ILE A 58 -5.85 6.78 -0.07
CA ILE A 58 -6.20 7.94 0.74
C ILE A 58 -7.71 8.21 0.68
N ILE A 59 -8.30 8.28 -0.51
CA ILE A 59 -9.73 8.56 -0.69
C ILE A 59 -10.58 7.49 0.01
N LEU A 60 -10.27 6.21 -0.19
CA LEU A 60 -10.99 5.12 0.48
C LEU A 60 -10.86 5.19 2.00
N SER A 61 -9.67 5.54 2.51
CA SER A 61 -9.45 5.72 3.94
C SER A 61 -10.25 6.90 4.49
N LEU A 62 -10.32 8.02 3.77
CA LEU A 62 -11.11 9.19 4.15
C LEU A 62 -12.61 8.90 4.14
N LEU A 63 -13.12 8.19 3.12
CA LEU A 63 -14.52 7.76 3.06
C LEU A 63 -14.87 6.83 4.23
N LEU A 64 -13.97 5.91 4.58
CA LEU A 64 -14.14 5.03 5.73
C LEU A 64 -14.20 5.80 7.04
N ILE A 65 -13.30 6.78 7.23
CA ILE A 65 -13.31 7.68 8.40
C ILE A 65 -14.64 8.45 8.45
N ALA A 66 -15.04 9.07 7.34
CA ALA A 66 -16.26 9.87 7.27
C ALA A 66 -17.49 9.02 7.60
N ASN A 67 -17.61 7.82 7.03
CA ASN A 67 -18.70 6.90 7.34
C ASN A 67 -18.70 6.50 8.82
N SER A 68 -17.51 6.24 9.38
CA SER A 68 -17.37 5.88 10.80
C SER A 68 -17.82 7.00 11.73
N LEU A 69 -17.46 8.26 11.42
CA LEU A 69 -17.89 9.44 12.17
C LEU A 69 -19.40 9.64 12.05
N ILE A 70 -19.96 9.57 10.84
CA ILE A 70 -21.40 9.69 10.62
C ILE A 70 -22.14 8.62 11.44
N SER A 71 -21.75 7.35 11.36
CA SER A 71 -22.38 6.27 12.13
C SER A 71 -22.29 6.48 13.65
N ALA A 72 -21.18 7.03 14.16
CA ALA A 72 -21.02 7.31 15.58
C ALA A 72 -21.95 8.45 16.09
N PHE A 73 -22.28 9.42 15.24
CA PHE A 73 -23.08 10.60 15.64
C PHE A 73 -24.54 10.59 15.16
N SER A 74 -24.93 9.69 14.26
CA SER A 74 -26.27 9.74 13.62
C SER A 74 -27.39 9.01 14.35
N SER A 75 -27.13 8.28 15.44
CA SER A 75 -28.24 7.68 16.21
C SER A 75 -27.86 7.35 17.66
N PRO A 76 -28.64 7.81 18.66
CA PRO A 76 -28.57 7.32 20.04
C PRO A 76 -29.00 5.84 20.20
N GLN A 77 -29.51 5.22 19.13
CA GLN A 77 -30.15 3.90 19.13
C GLN A 77 -29.63 2.99 18.00
N SER A 78 -28.58 3.39 17.27
CA SER A 78 -28.00 2.51 16.25
C SER A 78 -27.47 1.26 16.95
N PRO A 79 -27.84 0.05 16.46
CA PRO A 79 -27.37 -1.18 17.08
C PRO A 79 -25.84 -1.17 17.08
N VAL A 80 -25.26 -1.20 18.28
CA VAL A 80 -23.81 -1.21 18.53
C VAL A 80 -23.09 -2.25 17.65
N HIS A 81 -23.81 -3.32 17.31
CA HIS A 81 -23.42 -4.40 16.41
C HIS A 81 -22.74 -3.93 15.10
N ASP A 82 -23.19 -2.83 14.50
CA ASP A 82 -22.65 -2.38 13.20
C ASP A 82 -21.42 -1.44 13.34
N THR A 83 -21.14 -0.95 14.54
CA THR A 83 -19.98 -0.07 14.81
C THR A 83 -18.67 -0.82 15.02
N GLY A 84 -18.69 -2.16 15.12
CA GLY A 84 -17.46 -2.96 15.19
C GLY A 84 -16.73 -3.02 13.85
N LEU A 85 -17.46 -3.10 12.74
CA LEU A 85 -16.89 -3.16 11.39
C LEU A 85 -16.10 -1.91 11.03
N THR A 86 -16.52 -0.75 11.53
CA THR A 86 -15.81 0.52 11.29
C THR A 86 -14.42 0.54 11.93
N ALA A 87 -14.19 -0.17 13.03
CA ALA A 87 -12.87 -0.32 13.66
C ALA A 87 -12.01 -1.42 13.03
N VAL A 88 -12.64 -2.49 12.50
CA VAL A 88 -11.94 -3.63 11.87
C VAL A 88 -11.37 -3.25 10.50
N LEU A 89 -12.09 -2.46 9.69
CA LEU A 89 -11.65 -2.12 8.34
C LEU A 89 -10.31 -1.35 8.32
N PRO A 90 -10.08 -0.30 9.14
CA PRO A 90 -8.78 0.35 9.23
C PRO A 90 -7.68 -0.58 9.77
N LEU A 91 -8.02 -1.52 10.65
CA LEU A 91 -7.07 -2.51 11.16
C LEU A 91 -6.57 -3.42 10.02
N ALA A 92 -7.49 -3.89 9.18
CA ALA A 92 -7.14 -4.71 8.01
C ALA A 92 -6.24 -3.94 7.03
N VAL A 93 -6.53 -2.66 6.80
CA VAL A 93 -5.67 -1.77 6.00
C VAL A 93 -4.29 -1.61 6.63
N ALA A 94 -4.21 -1.38 7.95
CA ALA A 94 -2.95 -1.28 8.67
C ALA A 94 -2.12 -2.57 8.50
N PHE A 95 -2.71 -3.74 8.71
CA PHE A 95 -2.04 -5.03 8.48
C PHE A 95 -1.53 -5.15 7.04
N GLY A 96 -2.37 -4.81 6.07
CA GLY A 96 -2.02 -4.83 4.65
C GLY A 96 -0.80 -3.97 4.31
N LEU A 97 -0.61 -2.83 4.97
CA LEU A 97 0.47 -1.88 4.72
C LEU A 97 1.76 -2.18 5.53
N SER A 98 1.74 -3.15 6.45
CA SER A 98 2.85 -3.40 7.37
C SER A 98 4.11 -3.99 6.70
N ALA A 99 3.94 -4.73 5.60
CA ALA A 99 5.03 -5.48 4.97
C ALA A 99 5.65 -4.73 3.77
N ARG A 100 6.98 -4.85 3.63
CA ARG A 100 7.72 -4.34 2.45
C ARG A 100 7.25 -4.96 1.13
N ASN A 101 6.91 -6.24 1.18
CA ASN A 101 6.33 -7.00 0.07
C ASN A 101 4.80 -7.03 0.13
N SER A 102 4.17 -5.96 0.61
CA SER A 102 2.71 -5.94 0.67
C SER A 102 2.07 -5.97 -0.71
N ILE A 103 0.86 -6.53 -0.77
CA ILE A 103 0.04 -6.51 -1.97
C ILE A 103 -0.22 -5.07 -2.45
N PHE A 104 -0.26 -4.10 -1.53
CA PHE A 104 -0.48 -2.69 -1.82
C PHE A 104 0.74 -2.04 -2.49
N THR A 105 1.96 -2.28 -2.00
CA THR A 105 3.17 -1.80 -2.70
C THR A 105 3.32 -2.48 -4.06
N PHE A 106 2.93 -3.76 -4.18
CA PHE A 106 3.01 -4.52 -5.43
C PHE A 106 1.95 -4.16 -6.49
N LEU A 107 0.71 -3.87 -6.09
CA LEU A 107 -0.40 -3.62 -7.02
C LEU A 107 -0.65 -2.13 -7.26
N ILE A 108 -0.54 -1.32 -6.22
CA ILE A 108 -1.00 0.07 -6.21
C ILE A 108 0.17 1.05 -6.40
N GLY A 109 1.41 0.60 -6.16
CA GLY A 109 2.60 1.42 -6.41
C GLY A 109 2.88 2.46 -5.36
N ILE A 110 2.43 2.23 -4.12
CA ILE A 110 2.76 3.08 -2.98
C ILE A 110 4.20 2.75 -2.57
N PRO A 111 5.11 3.73 -2.45
CA PRO A 111 6.44 3.46 -1.93
C PRO A 111 6.34 3.09 -0.45
N PHE A 112 7.20 2.16 -0.02
CA PHE A 112 7.11 1.57 1.31
C PHE A 112 7.17 2.61 2.44
N ASP A 113 7.98 3.65 2.29
CA ASP A 113 8.10 4.70 3.30
C ASP A 113 6.77 5.41 3.57
N ARG A 114 5.97 5.63 2.52
CA ARG A 114 4.63 6.21 2.62
C ARG A 114 3.60 5.19 3.06
N ALA A 115 3.72 3.93 2.64
CA ALA A 115 2.89 2.84 3.15
C ALA A 115 3.00 2.70 4.67
N LEU A 116 4.20 2.87 5.24
CA LEU A 116 4.41 2.84 6.69
C LEU A 116 3.77 4.03 7.41
N LEU A 117 3.76 5.22 6.80
CA LEU A 117 3.00 6.37 7.29
C LEU A 117 1.51 6.03 7.38
N TYR A 118 0.93 5.51 6.30
CA TYR A 118 -0.48 5.12 6.24
C TYR A 118 -0.82 3.97 7.19
N HIS A 119 0.08 3.01 7.40
CA HIS A 119 -0.05 1.97 8.41
C HIS A 119 -0.27 2.56 9.81
N LYS A 120 0.58 3.53 10.21
CA LYS A 120 0.45 4.19 11.53
C LYS A 120 -0.87 4.96 11.64
N MET A 121 -1.25 5.69 10.60
CA MET A 121 -2.52 6.43 10.58
C MET A 121 -3.72 5.50 10.70
N ALA A 122 -3.74 4.41 9.93
CA ALA A 122 -4.81 3.41 9.96
C ALA A 122 -4.88 2.68 11.32
N ALA A 123 -3.74 2.38 11.93
CA ALA A 123 -3.67 1.79 13.27
C ALA A 123 -4.23 2.74 14.34
N MET A 124 -3.82 4.01 14.33
CA MET A 124 -4.35 5.03 15.25
C MET A 124 -5.87 5.21 15.11
N LEU A 125 -6.36 5.23 13.87
CA LEU A 125 -7.78 5.30 13.58
C LEU A 125 -8.54 4.07 14.12
N SER A 126 -8.03 2.87 13.87
CA SER A 126 -8.63 1.63 14.37
C SER A 126 -8.75 1.62 15.89
N VAL A 127 -7.68 2.02 16.60
CA VAL A 127 -7.69 2.11 18.07
C VAL A 127 -8.74 3.10 18.55
N THR A 128 -8.81 4.29 17.94
CA THR A 128 -9.77 5.33 18.32
C THR A 128 -11.21 4.86 18.12
N LEU A 129 -11.51 4.24 16.97
CA LEU A 129 -12.82 3.68 16.67
C LEU A 129 -13.16 2.48 17.58
N GLY A 130 -12.18 1.63 17.90
CA GLY A 130 -12.34 0.51 18.82
C GLY A 130 -12.67 0.96 20.25
N ILE A 131 -12.03 2.04 20.72
CA ILE A 131 -12.39 2.67 22.00
C ILE A 131 -13.82 3.22 21.94
N GLY A 132 -14.18 3.92 20.86
CA GLY A 132 -15.55 4.42 20.65
C GLY A 132 -16.59 3.31 20.66
N HIS A 133 -16.31 2.18 20.00
CA HIS A 133 -17.14 0.98 20.01
C HIS A 133 -17.27 0.35 21.41
N GLY A 134 -16.17 0.27 22.16
CA GLY A 134 -16.20 -0.23 23.54
C GLY A 134 -17.03 0.65 24.48
N ILE A 135 -16.90 1.97 24.35
CA ILE A 135 -17.70 2.94 25.12
C ILE A 135 -19.18 2.82 24.76
N SER A 136 -19.52 2.72 23.47
CA SER A 136 -20.92 2.59 23.05
C SER A 136 -21.55 1.29 23.53
N TRP A 137 -20.81 0.18 23.56
CA TRP A 137 -21.27 -1.08 24.14
C TRP A 137 -21.59 -0.96 25.63
N ILE A 138 -20.72 -0.29 26.42
CA ILE A 138 -20.92 -0.11 27.87
C ILE A 138 -22.11 0.81 28.15
N ALA A 139 -22.39 1.76 27.25
CA ALA A 139 -23.44 2.75 27.41
C ALA A 139 -24.85 2.26 27.02
N THR A 140 -24.97 1.10 26.37
CA THR A 140 -26.25 0.40 26.06
C THR A 140 -26.57 -0.67 27.08
#